data_AF-A0A7X6AZ51-F1
#
_entry.id   AF-A0A7X6AZ51-F1
#
_cell.length_a   1.000
_cell.length_b   1.000
_cell.length_c   1.000
_cell.angle_alpha   90.00
_cell.angle_beta   90.00
_cell.angle_gamma   90.00
#
_symmetry.space_group_name_H-M   'P 1'
#
loop_
_entity.id
_entity.type
_entity.pdbx_description
1 polymer ?
#
loop_
_entity_poly.entity_id
_entity_poly.type
_entity_poly.pdbx_seq_one_letter_code
_entity_poly.pdbx_strand_id
1 'polypeptide(L)'
;MLDGRQVAVLAALTTGDTERAGELLADTVAGDPWEQLVTTCLVVLCRREAGQPIDAPLTELVETYLDREAEAGFTVFDIRLGLAVLDAIGSAEHPASARLAERLVHRAAEARDGYAAREILGHPLTVSLATDRQEEECQELVRACALGAGAVPDQLHRDLSAALRTSGAVIIHSFAGAEGSDTVRPSAGGVPS
;
A
#
# COMPACT_ATOMS: atom_id res chain seq x y z
N MET A 1 -1.20 2.10 17.69
CA MET A 1 -2.28 1.47 16.87
C MET A 1 -1.73 0.22 16.18
N LEU A 2 -1.30 -0.77 16.97
CA LEU A 2 -0.85 -2.09 16.51
C LEU A 2 -1.69 -3.14 17.28
N ASP A 3 -1.84 -4.36 16.77
CA ASP A 3 -2.65 -5.49 17.33
C ASP A 3 -4.07 -5.69 16.78
N GLY A 4 -4.31 -5.42 15.49
CA GLY A 4 -5.61 -5.72 14.86
C GLY A 4 -6.77 -4.84 15.35
N ARG A 5 -6.50 -3.86 16.20
CA ARG A 5 -7.50 -2.92 16.73
C ARG A 5 -8.21 -2.14 15.63
N GLN A 6 -7.51 -1.75 14.56
CA GLN A 6 -8.13 -1.10 13.40
C GLN A 6 -9.24 -1.98 12.79
N VAL A 7 -8.98 -3.29 12.65
CA VAL A 7 -9.96 -4.26 12.14
C VAL A 7 -11.11 -4.42 13.12
N ALA A 8 -10.85 -4.45 14.42
CA ALA A 8 -11.90 -4.52 15.44
C ALA A 8 -12.81 -3.28 15.44
N VAL A 9 -12.24 -2.07 15.30
CA VAL A 9 -13.01 -0.83 15.18
C VAL A 9 -13.88 -0.87 13.93
N LEU A 10 -13.31 -1.20 12.77
CA LEU A 10 -14.07 -1.29 11.52
C LEU A 10 -15.17 -2.35 11.60
N ALA A 11 -14.90 -3.51 12.21
CA ALA A 11 -15.91 -4.56 12.40
C ALA A 11 -17.06 -4.10 13.31
N ALA A 12 -16.76 -3.36 14.39
CA ALA A 12 -17.79 -2.78 15.23
C ALA A 12 -18.65 -1.77 14.44
N LEU A 13 -18.02 -0.88 13.66
CA LEU A 13 -18.73 0.09 12.81
C LEU A 13 -19.61 -0.58 11.75
N THR A 14 -19.16 -1.65 11.08
CA THR A 14 -20.00 -2.34 10.08
C THR A 14 -21.19 -3.07 10.69
N THR A 15 -21.14 -3.37 11.99
CA THR A 15 -22.30 -3.89 12.75
C THR A 15 -23.17 -2.81 13.39
N GLY A 16 -22.81 -1.53 13.23
CA GLY A 16 -23.50 -0.38 13.83
C GLY A 16 -23.19 -0.18 15.32
N ASP A 17 -22.21 -0.88 15.88
CA ASP A 17 -21.82 -0.78 17.28
C ASP A 17 -20.81 0.36 17.47
N THR A 18 -21.32 1.59 17.42
CA THR A 18 -20.50 2.81 17.54
C THR A 18 -19.94 3.01 18.94
N GLU A 19 -20.61 2.48 19.97
CA GLU A 19 -20.14 2.54 21.36
C GLU A 19 -18.88 1.69 21.50
N ARG A 20 -18.92 0.44 21.03
CA ARG A 20 -17.76 -0.45 21.05
C ARG A 20 -16.60 0.08 20.22
N ALA A 21 -16.89 0.66 19.05
CA ALA A 21 -15.87 1.31 18.23
C ALA A 21 -15.21 2.48 18.98
N GLY A 22 -15.99 3.29 19.68
CA GLY A 22 -15.50 4.39 20.51
C GLY A 22 -14.62 3.94 21.67
N GLU A 23 -15.00 2.88 22.40
CA GLU A 23 -14.18 2.29 23.46
C GLU A 23 -12.82 1.80 22.94
N LEU A 24 -12.84 1.06 21.83
CA LEU A 24 -11.62 0.54 21.20
C LEU A 24 -10.67 1.67 20.78
N LEU A 25 -11.21 2.81 20.33
CA LEU A 25 -10.43 3.98 19.98
C LEU A 25 -9.90 4.72 21.22
N ALA A 26 -10.69 4.85 22.28
CA ALA A 26 -10.27 5.47 23.53
C ALA A 26 -9.12 4.70 24.21
N ASP A 27 -9.13 3.37 24.10
CA ASP A 27 -8.08 2.50 24.62
C ASP A 27 -6.84 2.42 23.71
N THR A 28 -6.86 3.09 22.55
CA THR A 28 -5.75 3.05 21.61
C THR A 28 -4.75 4.17 21.87
N VAL A 29 -3.50 3.78 22.15
CA VAL A 29 -2.35 4.69 22.10
C VAL A 29 -1.75 4.63 20.68
N ALA A 30 -1.82 5.75 19.95
CA ALA A 30 -1.09 5.91 18.69
C ALA A 30 0.39 6.21 19.00
N GLY A 31 1.29 5.50 18.32
CA GLY A 31 2.73 5.68 18.43
C GLY A 31 3.23 6.65 17.37
N ASP A 32 3.38 6.15 16.14
CA ASP A 32 3.96 6.91 15.04
C ASP A 32 2.98 7.95 14.45
N PRO A 33 3.46 9.02 13.78
CA PRO A 33 2.61 10.03 13.17
C PRO A 33 1.56 9.47 12.19
N TRP A 34 1.90 8.42 11.44
CA TRP A 34 0.95 7.77 10.54
C TRP A 34 -0.13 7.01 11.30
N GLU A 35 0.19 6.43 12.47
CA GLU A 35 -0.79 5.77 13.34
C GLU A 35 -1.77 6.77 13.94
N GLN A 36 -1.29 7.96 14.29
CA GLN A 36 -2.15 9.05 14.77
C GLN A 36 -3.16 9.41 13.69
N LEU A 37 -2.72 9.53 12.44
CA LEU A 37 -3.60 9.88 11.32
C LEU A 37 -4.67 8.82 11.07
N VAL A 38 -4.30 7.55 11.10
CA VAL A 38 -5.25 6.44 10.99
C VAL A 38 -6.25 6.46 12.15
N THR A 39 -5.77 6.73 13.37
CA THR A 39 -6.63 6.83 14.57
C THR A 39 -7.63 7.98 14.42
N THR A 40 -7.19 9.16 14.00
CA THR A 40 -8.09 10.31 13.78
C THR A 40 -9.10 10.02 12.66
N CYS A 41 -8.69 9.35 11.59
CA CYS A 41 -9.60 8.91 10.53
C CYS A 41 -10.71 8.00 11.08
N LEU A 42 -10.35 6.99 11.88
CA LEU A 42 -11.32 6.09 12.52
C LEU A 42 -12.23 6.83 13.52
N VAL A 43 -11.72 7.82 14.24
CA VAL A 43 -12.53 8.68 15.13
C VAL A 43 -13.57 9.45 14.32
N VAL A 44 -13.19 10.05 13.18
CA VAL A 44 -14.14 10.75 12.30
C VAL A 44 -15.24 9.81 11.80
N LEU A 45 -14.86 8.62 11.32
CA LEU A 45 -15.82 7.61 10.85
C LEU A 45 -16.76 7.16 11.97
N CYS A 46 -16.22 6.87 13.16
CA CYS A 46 -17.02 6.47 14.31
C CYS A 46 -18.02 7.55 14.74
N ARG A 47 -17.59 8.81 14.77
CA ARG A 47 -18.45 9.95 15.10
C ARG A 47 -19.54 10.16 14.06
N ARG A 48 -19.21 10.04 12.78
CA ARG A 48 -20.17 10.12 11.67
C ARG A 48 -21.26 9.07 11.82
N GLU A 49 -20.90 7.81 12.03
CA GLU A 49 -21.87 6.73 12.23
C GLU A 49 -22.72 6.94 13.49
N ALA A 50 -22.14 7.52 14.54
CA ALA A 50 -22.87 7.88 15.76
C ALA A 50 -23.74 9.16 15.64
N GLY A 51 -23.77 9.82 14.47
CA GLY A 51 -24.47 11.09 14.27
C GLY A 51 -23.89 12.27 15.06
N GLN A 52 -22.62 12.19 15.45
CA GLN A 52 -21.91 13.20 16.23
C GLN A 52 -21.21 14.23 15.33
N PRO A 53 -20.92 15.44 15.84
CA PRO A 53 -20.19 16.45 15.07
C PRO A 53 -18.78 15.99 14.67
N ILE A 54 -18.46 16.14 13.38
CA ILE A 54 -17.17 15.72 12.81
C ILE A 54 -16.31 16.89 12.31
N ASP A 55 -16.82 18.11 12.25
CA ASP A 55 -16.14 19.22 11.55
C ASP A 55 -14.73 19.50 12.06
N ALA A 56 -14.57 19.58 13.39
CA ALA A 56 -13.26 19.80 14.02
C ALA A 56 -12.27 18.65 13.77
N PRO A 57 -12.57 17.38 14.13
CA PRO A 57 -11.64 16.28 13.88
C PRO A 57 -11.40 16.02 12.38
N LEU A 58 -12.38 16.32 11.51
CA LEU A 58 -12.22 16.21 10.06
C LEU A 58 -11.27 17.28 9.52
N THR A 59 -11.39 18.52 9.99
CA THR A 59 -10.48 19.61 9.61
C THR A 59 -9.04 19.26 10.02
N GLU A 60 -8.85 18.84 11.28
CA GLU A 60 -7.54 18.41 11.78
C GLU A 60 -6.95 17.26 10.96
N LEU A 61 -7.77 16.25 10.62
CA LEU A 61 -7.36 15.10 9.81
C LEU A 61 -6.86 15.53 8.42
N VAL A 62 -7.62 16.39 7.76
CA VAL A 62 -7.30 16.91 6.42
C VAL A 62 -6.01 17.73 6.46
N GLU A 63 -5.89 18.68 7.38
CA GLU A 63 -4.71 19.53 7.52
C GLU A 63 -3.46 18.70 7.79
N THR A 64 -3.54 17.77 8.76
CA THR A 64 -2.42 16.90 9.13
C THR A 64 -2.00 16.01 7.95
N TYR A 65 -2.94 15.50 7.15
CA TYR A 65 -2.59 14.71 5.96
C TYR A 65 -1.87 15.54 4.90
N LEU A 66 -2.38 16.75 4.62
CA LEU A 66 -1.87 17.62 3.57
C LEU A 66 -0.48 18.17 3.88
N ASP A 67 -0.23 18.50 5.14
CA ASP A 67 1.05 19.04 5.61
C ASP A 67 2.14 17.97 5.74
N ARG A 68 1.77 16.69 5.70
CA ARG A 68 2.72 15.58 5.77
C ARG A 68 3.52 15.45 4.47
N GLU A 69 4.80 15.13 4.59
CA GLU A 69 5.60 14.60 3.48
C GLU A 69 5.50 13.08 3.44
N ALA A 70 5.37 12.51 2.24
CA ALA A 70 5.30 11.07 2.09
C ALA A 70 6.68 10.46 2.35
N GLU A 71 6.73 9.41 3.17
CA GLU A 71 7.98 8.69 3.41
C GLU A 71 8.31 7.80 2.20
N ALA A 72 9.58 7.82 1.78
CA ALA A 72 10.04 7.05 0.64
C ALA A 72 9.80 5.55 0.87
N GLY A 73 9.16 4.88 -0.09
CA GLY A 73 8.80 3.47 0.00
C GLY A 73 7.39 3.19 0.55
N PHE A 74 6.68 4.21 1.05
CA PHE A 74 5.31 4.09 1.56
C PHE A 74 4.26 4.77 0.69
N THR A 75 4.58 5.15 -0.56
CA THR A 75 3.67 5.90 -1.45
C THR A 75 2.29 5.28 -1.57
N VAL A 76 2.18 3.98 -1.87
CA VAL A 76 0.86 3.31 -1.98
C VAL A 76 0.09 3.35 -0.66
N PHE A 77 0.77 3.17 0.47
CA PHE A 77 0.14 3.25 1.79
C PHE A 77 -0.36 4.66 2.07
N ASP A 78 0.45 5.67 1.78
CA ASP A 78 0.11 7.09 1.92
C ASP A 78 -1.08 7.48 1.05
N ILE A 79 -1.10 7.03 -0.21
CA ILE A 79 -2.25 7.24 -1.10
C ILE A 79 -3.50 6.60 -0.53
N ARG A 80 -3.45 5.34 -0.07
CA ARG A 80 -4.61 4.67 0.54
C ARG A 80 -5.12 5.39 1.78
N LEU A 81 -4.21 5.91 2.60
CA LEU A 81 -4.58 6.73 3.74
C LEU A 81 -5.30 8.02 3.30
N GLY A 82 -4.80 8.71 2.28
CA GLY A 82 -5.47 9.91 1.77
C GLY A 82 -6.80 9.63 1.07
N LEU A 83 -6.95 8.48 0.41
CA LEU A 83 -8.24 8.01 -0.10
C LEU A 83 -9.22 7.75 1.05
N ALA A 84 -8.78 7.13 2.15
CA ALA A 84 -9.60 6.96 3.34
C ALA A 84 -9.99 8.31 3.99
N VAL A 85 -9.11 9.32 3.96
CA VAL A 85 -9.46 10.70 4.37
C VAL A 85 -10.52 11.29 3.44
N LEU A 86 -10.43 11.03 2.13
CA LEU A 86 -11.41 11.50 1.15
C LEU A 86 -12.79 10.85 1.38
N ASP A 87 -12.82 9.56 1.72
CA ASP A 87 -14.04 8.85 2.15
C ASP A 87 -14.60 9.43 3.47
N ALA A 88 -13.72 9.76 4.42
CA ALA A 88 -14.10 10.42 5.67
C ALA A 88 -14.69 11.83 5.43
N ILE A 89 -14.30 12.52 4.36
CA ILE A 89 -15.00 13.74 3.91
C ILE A 89 -16.35 13.37 3.29
N GLY A 90 -16.39 12.38 2.38
CA GLY A 90 -17.61 11.78 1.85
C GLY A 90 -18.42 12.65 0.89
N SER A 91 -17.87 13.80 0.46
CA SER A 91 -18.54 14.69 -0.51
C SER A 91 -17.55 15.38 -1.43
N ALA A 92 -17.84 15.37 -2.74
CA ALA A 92 -17.06 16.10 -3.75
C ALA A 92 -17.22 17.64 -3.62
N GLU A 93 -18.31 18.11 -3.02
CA GLU A 93 -18.60 19.54 -2.85
C GLU A 93 -17.80 20.16 -1.68
N HIS A 94 -17.24 19.33 -0.81
CA HIS A 94 -16.46 19.82 0.32
C HIS A 94 -15.15 20.46 -0.18
N PRO A 95 -14.77 21.67 0.27
CA PRO A 95 -13.61 22.40 -0.26
C PRO A 95 -12.28 21.63 -0.18
N ALA A 96 -12.11 20.79 0.85
CA ALA A 96 -10.91 19.98 1.02
C ALA A 96 -10.78 18.85 -0.01
N SER A 97 -11.87 18.38 -0.61
CA SER A 97 -11.87 17.19 -1.46
C SER A 97 -11.05 17.37 -2.72
N ALA A 98 -11.22 18.50 -3.42
CA ALA A 98 -10.44 18.82 -4.62
C ALA A 98 -8.94 18.96 -4.30
N ARG A 99 -8.60 19.66 -3.20
CA ARG A 99 -7.21 19.83 -2.74
C ARG A 99 -6.57 18.49 -2.39
N LEU A 100 -7.33 17.59 -1.77
CA LEU A 100 -6.86 16.26 -1.40
C LEU A 100 -6.63 15.38 -2.64
N ALA A 101 -7.57 15.38 -3.59
CA ALA A 101 -7.44 14.66 -4.86
C ALA A 101 -6.20 15.14 -5.65
N GLU A 102 -6.00 16.46 -5.75
CA GLU A 102 -4.81 17.04 -6.38
C GLU A 102 -3.51 16.59 -5.68
N ARG A 103 -3.47 16.63 -4.34
CA ARG A 103 -2.29 16.19 -3.58
C ARG A 103 -1.98 14.72 -3.81
N LEU A 104 -3.00 13.86 -3.92
CA LEU A 104 -2.83 12.44 -4.21
C LEU A 104 -2.20 12.20 -5.59
N VAL A 105 -2.73 12.85 -6.63
CA VAL A 105 -2.19 12.76 -7.99
C VAL A 105 -0.74 13.22 -8.02
N HIS A 106 -0.45 14.36 -7.39
CA HIS A 106 0.89 14.91 -7.33
C HIS A 106 1.87 13.95 -6.63
N ARG A 107 1.51 13.39 -5.46
CA ARG A 107 2.37 12.42 -4.75
C ARG A 107 2.66 11.17 -5.59
N ALA A 108 1.66 10.65 -6.31
CA ALA A 108 1.85 9.50 -7.19
C ALA A 108 2.81 9.83 -8.36
N ALA A 109 2.70 11.03 -8.92
CA ALA A 109 3.57 11.51 -10.00
C ALA A 109 5.02 11.74 -9.52
N GLU A 110 5.20 12.41 -8.38
CA GLU A 110 6.52 12.63 -7.76
C GLU A 110 7.25 11.32 -7.49
N ALA A 111 6.54 10.32 -6.96
CA ALA A 111 7.09 8.99 -6.69
C ALA A 111 7.23 8.11 -7.95
N ARG A 112 6.65 8.53 -9.09
CA ARG A 112 6.50 7.73 -10.32
C ARG A 112 5.90 6.35 -10.06
N ASP A 113 4.91 6.29 -9.18
CA ASP A 113 4.35 5.03 -8.69
C ASP A 113 3.03 4.70 -9.43
N GLY A 114 3.10 3.73 -10.34
CA GLY A 114 1.93 3.28 -11.10
C GLY A 114 0.88 2.54 -10.25
N TYR A 115 1.25 1.92 -9.12
CA TYR A 115 0.28 1.29 -8.23
C TYR A 115 -0.53 2.34 -7.48
N ALA A 116 0.14 3.39 -6.99
CA ALA A 116 -0.49 4.57 -6.42
C ALA A 116 -1.45 5.23 -7.42
N ALA A 117 -1.00 5.48 -8.65
CA ALA A 117 -1.84 6.05 -9.71
C ALA A 117 -3.08 5.17 -10.02
N ARG A 118 -2.92 3.84 -10.00
CA ARG A 118 -4.04 2.91 -10.18
C ARG A 118 -5.08 2.98 -9.06
N GLU A 119 -4.65 3.12 -7.81
CA GLU A 119 -5.57 3.27 -6.66
C GLU A 119 -6.37 4.59 -6.79
N ILE A 120 -5.71 5.68 -7.23
CA ILE A 120 -6.36 6.97 -7.47
C ILE A 120 -7.41 6.86 -8.59
N LEU A 121 -7.08 6.23 -9.72
CA LEU A 121 -8.03 6.04 -10.83
C LEU A 121 -9.17 5.08 -10.48
N GLY A 122 -8.97 4.19 -9.51
CA GLY A 122 -9.98 3.26 -9.05
C GLY A 122 -10.97 3.83 -8.04
N HIS A 123 -10.73 5.04 -7.53
CA HIS A 123 -11.52 5.60 -6.43
C HIS A 123 -12.60 6.57 -6.94
N PRO A 124 -13.89 6.40 -6.59
CA PRO A 124 -14.98 7.18 -7.20
C PRO A 124 -14.87 8.69 -6.99
N LEU A 125 -14.52 9.13 -5.78
CA LEU A 125 -14.42 10.57 -5.47
C LEU A 125 -13.26 11.24 -6.23
N THR A 126 -12.11 10.58 -6.36
CA THR A 126 -10.99 11.14 -7.12
C THR A 126 -11.33 11.23 -8.59
N VAL A 127 -11.99 10.23 -9.18
CA VAL A 127 -12.47 10.30 -10.58
C VAL A 127 -13.45 11.46 -10.77
N SER A 128 -14.34 11.72 -9.81
CA SER A 128 -15.29 12.84 -9.90
C SER A 128 -14.63 14.23 -9.74
N LEU A 129 -13.47 14.30 -9.09
CA LEU A 129 -12.77 15.54 -8.73
C LEU A 129 -11.58 15.84 -9.64
N ALA A 130 -11.04 14.81 -10.29
CA ALA A 130 -9.87 14.93 -11.15
C ALA A 130 -10.23 15.72 -12.41
N THR A 131 -9.31 16.60 -12.80
CA THR A 131 -9.30 17.20 -14.12
C THR A 131 -8.86 16.18 -15.16
N ASP A 132 -9.27 16.35 -16.42
CA ASP A 132 -8.83 15.49 -17.54
C ASP A 132 -7.31 15.31 -17.57
N ARG A 133 -6.55 16.39 -17.30
CA ARG A 133 -5.09 16.36 -17.24
C ARG A 133 -4.56 15.46 -16.13
N GLN A 134 -5.17 15.52 -14.94
CA GLN A 134 -4.76 14.69 -13.80
C GLN A 134 -5.09 13.21 -14.04
N GLU A 135 -6.23 12.94 -14.68
CA GLU A 135 -6.59 11.59 -15.09
C GLU A 135 -5.60 11.03 -16.11
N GLU A 136 -5.29 11.79 -17.16
CA GLU A 136 -4.30 11.43 -18.17
C GLU A 136 -2.91 11.16 -17.56
N GLU A 137 -2.45 12.02 -16.64
CA GLU A 137 -1.18 11.85 -15.93
C GLU A 137 -1.13 10.53 -15.14
N CYS A 138 -2.19 10.20 -14.39
CA CYS A 138 -2.28 8.91 -13.70
C CYS A 138 -2.35 7.73 -14.68
N GLN A 139 -3.09 7.85 -15.78
CA GLN A 139 -3.17 6.79 -16.80
C GLN A 139 -1.82 6.55 -17.48
N GLU A 140 -1.04 7.61 -17.73
CA GLU A 140 0.32 7.50 -18.25
C GLU A 140 1.25 6.78 -17.27
N LEU A 141 1.19 7.09 -15.97
CA LEU A 141 1.96 6.37 -14.94
C LEU A 141 1.61 4.88 -14.89
N VAL A 142 0.32 4.54 -14.89
CA VAL A 142 -0.15 3.14 -14.92
C VAL A 142 0.39 2.41 -16.15
N ARG A 143 0.31 3.03 -17.33
CA ARG A 143 0.83 2.48 -18.59
C ARG A 143 2.34 2.34 -18.59
N ALA A 144 3.07 3.32 -18.08
CA ALA A 144 4.53 3.28 -17.97
C ALA A 144 5.02 2.13 -17.08
N CYS A 145 4.23 1.77 -16.06
CA CYS A 145 4.49 0.61 -15.20
C CYS A 145 3.95 -0.72 -15.77
N ALA A 146 3.42 -0.73 -17.00
CA ALA A 146 2.76 -1.87 -17.65
C ALA A 146 1.63 -2.49 -16.82
N LEU A 147 1.05 -1.73 -15.88
CA LEU A 147 -0.05 -2.18 -15.05
C LEU A 147 -1.33 -2.21 -15.90
N GLY A 148 -2.02 -3.35 -15.90
CA GLY A 148 -3.20 -3.57 -16.74
C GLY A 148 -2.90 -4.04 -18.17
N ALA A 149 -1.62 -4.27 -18.54
CA ALA A 149 -1.27 -4.80 -19.86
C ALA A 149 -1.76 -6.24 -20.09
N GLY A 150 -2.06 -7.00 -19.03
CA GLY A 150 -2.73 -8.31 -19.09
C GLY A 150 -1.90 -9.46 -19.68
N ALA A 151 -0.83 -9.17 -20.43
CA ALA A 151 0.08 -10.15 -20.99
C ALA A 151 1.52 -9.61 -21.02
N VAL A 152 2.48 -10.48 -20.74
CA VAL A 152 3.90 -10.20 -20.98
C VAL A 152 4.16 -10.43 -22.48
N PRO A 153 4.80 -9.48 -23.20
CA PRO A 153 5.13 -9.69 -24.60
C PRO A 153 5.93 -10.98 -24.81
N ASP A 154 5.58 -11.78 -25.83
CA ASP A 154 6.14 -13.12 -26.04
C ASP A 154 7.67 -13.15 -26.07
N GLN A 155 8.29 -12.11 -26.61
CA GLN A 155 9.74 -11.99 -26.64
C GLN A 155 10.32 -11.86 -25.24
N LEU A 156 9.77 -10.96 -24.42
CA LEU A 156 10.21 -10.77 -23.04
C LEU A 156 9.94 -12.01 -22.19
N HIS A 157 8.80 -12.68 -22.41
CA HIS A 157 8.48 -13.95 -21.76
C HIS A 157 9.50 -15.04 -22.08
N ARG A 158 9.90 -15.18 -23.35
CA ARG A 158 10.94 -16.14 -23.76
C ARG A 158 12.29 -15.82 -23.12
N ASP A 159 12.69 -14.56 -23.14
CA ASP A 159 13.98 -14.12 -22.62
C ASP A 159 14.06 -14.32 -21.09
N LEU A 160 13.00 -13.95 -20.36
CA LEU A 160 12.89 -14.18 -18.93
C LEU A 160 12.88 -15.66 -18.58
N SER A 161 12.13 -16.48 -19.32
CA SER A 161 12.09 -17.94 -19.13
C SER A 161 13.46 -18.58 -19.37
N ALA A 162 14.20 -18.10 -20.37
CA ALA A 162 15.56 -18.57 -20.64
C ALA A 162 16.52 -18.18 -19.51
N ALA A 163 16.46 -16.94 -19.04
CA ALA A 163 17.27 -16.47 -17.91
C ALA A 163 17.00 -17.28 -16.63
N LEU A 164 15.73 -17.49 -16.27
CA LEU A 164 15.33 -18.28 -15.10
C LEU A 164 15.82 -19.73 -15.18
N ARG A 165 15.72 -20.38 -16.34
CA ARG A 165 16.25 -21.74 -16.53
C ARG A 165 17.77 -21.78 -16.33
N THR A 166 18.49 -20.82 -16.89
CA THR A 166 19.95 -20.73 -16.74
C THR A 166 20.35 -20.52 -15.29
N SER A 167 19.74 -19.56 -14.59
CA SER A 167 19.98 -19.33 -13.17
C SER A 167 19.64 -20.56 -12.32
N GLY A 168 18.51 -21.22 -12.60
CA GLY A 168 18.11 -22.44 -11.92
C GLY A 168 19.11 -23.58 -12.11
N ALA A 169 19.62 -23.78 -13.34
CA ALA A 169 20.63 -24.78 -13.63
C ALA A 169 21.94 -24.51 -12.87
N VAL A 170 22.37 -23.26 -12.77
CA VAL A 170 23.57 -22.88 -12.00
C VAL A 170 23.37 -23.14 -10.51
N ILE A 171 22.20 -22.77 -9.95
CA ILE A 171 21.89 -23.00 -8.53
C ILE A 171 21.91 -24.51 -8.23
N ILE A 172 21.19 -25.31 -9.03
CA ILE A 172 21.15 -26.78 -8.86
C ILE A 172 22.55 -27.39 -8.99
N HIS A 173 23.34 -26.95 -9.97
CA HIS A 173 24.71 -27.45 -10.16
C HIS A 173 25.62 -27.09 -8.98
N SER A 174 25.46 -25.90 -8.39
CA SER A 174 26.23 -25.48 -7.22
C SER A 174 25.93 -26.32 -5.97
N PHE A 175 24.67 -26.74 -5.79
CA PHE A 175 24.30 -27.65 -4.71
C PHE A 175 24.75 -29.10 -4.97
N ALA A 176 24.65 -29.59 -6.20
CA ALA A 176 25.12 -30.93 -6.56
C ALA A 176 26.66 -31.07 -6.51
N GLY A 177 27.41 -30.01 -6.80
CA GLY A 177 28.86 -29.97 -6.65
C GLY A 177 29.35 -29.94 -5.20
N ALA A 178 28.52 -29.45 -4.27
CA ALA A 178 28.82 -29.43 -2.84
C ALA A 178 28.67 -30.81 -2.18
N GLU A 179 27.73 -31.65 -2.64
CA GLU A 179 27.53 -33.01 -2.12
C GLU A 179 28.53 -34.04 -2.69
N GLY A 180 29.18 -33.74 -3.82
CA GLY A 180 30.15 -34.63 -4.47
C GLY A 180 31.59 -34.59 -3.93
N SER A 181 31.89 -33.71 -2.97
CA SER A 181 33.26 -33.53 -2.45
C SER A 181 33.57 -34.29 -1.16
N ASP A 182 32.65 -35.12 -0.65
CA ASP A 182 32.83 -35.81 0.64
C ASP A 182 32.86 -37.34 0.54
N THR A 183 33.36 -37.93 -0.55
CA THR A 183 33.59 -39.38 -0.56
C THR A 183 34.86 -39.82 -1.29
N VAL A 184 35.68 -40.52 -0.49
CA VAL A 184 36.71 -41.52 -0.81
C VAL A 184 38.17 -41.05 -0.66
N ARG A 185 38.72 -41.30 0.54
CA ARG A 185 40.15 -41.62 0.73
C ARG A 185 40.22 -43.08 1.20
N PRO A 186 40.74 -44.05 0.41
CA PRO A 186 40.93 -45.40 0.91
C PRO A 186 42.20 -45.45 1.76
N SER A 187 42.07 -46.05 2.94
CA SER A 187 43.13 -46.38 3.87
C SER A 187 44.14 -47.32 3.24
N ALA A 188 45.39 -46.87 3.09
CA ALA A 188 46.52 -47.74 2.78
C ALA A 188 47.07 -48.33 4.08
N GLY A 189 46.79 -49.62 4.31
CA GLY A 189 47.44 -50.42 5.33
C GLY A 189 47.85 -51.77 4.74
N GLY A 190 49.11 -52.17 4.97
CA GLY A 190 49.52 -53.57 4.95
C GLY A 190 50.60 -53.97 3.92
N VAL A 191 51.84 -54.02 4.40
CA VAL A 191 53.02 -54.75 3.87
C VAL A 191 52.78 -56.27 4.01
N PRO A 192 53.22 -57.16 3.07
CA PRO A 192 54.53 -57.87 3.14
C PRO A 192 55.13 -58.19 1.74
N SER A 193 56.39 -58.61 1.53
CA SER A 193 57.44 -59.26 2.32
C SER A 193 58.83 -58.71 1.97
#